data_AF-A0A1C6R1J2-F1
#
_entry.id   AF-A0A1C6R1J2-F1
#
_cell.length_a   1.000
_cell.length_b   1.000
_cell.length_c   1.000
_cell.angle_alpha   90.00
_cell.angle_beta   90.00
_cell.angle_gamma   90.00
#
_symmetry.space_group_name_H-M   'P 1'
#
loop_
_entity.id
_entity.type
_entity.pdbx_description
1 polymer ?
#
loop_
_entity_poly.entity_id
_entity_poly.type
_entity_poly.pdbx_seq_one_letter_code
_entity_poly.pdbx_strand_id
1 'polypeptide(L)'
;MTATVTEPTGARARQTYYWRVRNARTRHRPETAAQAWHIQPGHPGGAYSDLGHELDPPAHHTPTLLSRSQPTGRRGEKQEFRAGCLACGWEGPVHSGDGFGNGDNEAVEDAHDHCFPRWRTLPPITTVEDRWAVPRSRSRWAQLTAQYPADWIDQGAPIVAWRRYRREAHVPPYAGRPRYELHVARPPRDRVPSPADQGALF
;
A
#
# COMPACT_ATOMS: atom_id res chain seq x y z
N MET A 1 -35.55 -10.84 -14.45
CA MET A 1 -34.17 -11.31 -14.24
C MET A 1 -33.24 -10.11 -14.36
N THR A 2 -32.84 -9.50 -13.26
CA THR A 2 -31.86 -8.41 -13.24
C THR A 2 -30.49 -9.01 -13.48
N ALA A 3 -29.91 -8.75 -14.65
CA ALA A 3 -28.52 -9.09 -14.93
C ALA A 3 -27.63 -8.37 -13.90
N THR A 4 -27.08 -9.12 -12.94
CA THR A 4 -26.01 -8.63 -12.07
C THR A 4 -24.83 -8.29 -12.96
N VAL A 5 -24.63 -7.00 -13.24
CA VAL A 5 -23.44 -6.52 -13.93
C VAL A 5 -22.25 -6.86 -13.03
N THR A 6 -21.43 -7.80 -13.47
CA THR A 6 -20.19 -8.16 -12.79
C THR A 6 -19.28 -6.94 -12.76
N GLU A 7 -18.84 -6.55 -11.57
CA GLU A 7 -17.87 -5.48 -11.42
C GLU A 7 -16.57 -5.84 -12.15
N PRO A 8 -15.95 -4.90 -12.89
CA PRO A 8 -14.73 -5.20 -13.62
C PRO A 8 -13.57 -5.52 -12.67
N THR A 9 -12.59 -6.27 -13.19
CA THR A 9 -11.32 -6.58 -12.54
C THR A 9 -10.19 -5.71 -13.09
N GLY A 10 -9.16 -5.48 -12.28
CA GLY A 10 -8.05 -4.57 -12.50
C GLY A 10 -8.28 -3.20 -11.86
N ALA A 11 -7.24 -2.65 -11.23
CA ALA A 11 -7.36 -1.41 -10.46
C ALA A 11 -7.86 -0.21 -11.29
N ARG A 12 -7.35 -0.04 -12.51
CA ARG A 12 -7.76 1.03 -13.44
C ARG A 12 -9.19 0.87 -13.93
N ALA A 13 -9.60 -0.38 -14.23
CA ALA A 13 -10.96 -0.67 -14.69
C ALA A 13 -11.99 -0.43 -13.57
N ARG A 14 -11.65 -0.83 -12.33
CA ARG A 14 -12.44 -0.53 -11.13
C ARG A 14 -12.53 0.97 -10.86
N GLN A 15 -11.43 1.71 -10.96
CA GLN A 15 -11.45 3.17 -10.79
C GLN A 15 -12.35 3.87 -11.82
N THR A 16 -12.27 3.42 -13.08
CA THR A 16 -13.14 3.94 -14.16
C THR A 16 -14.61 3.62 -13.89
N TYR A 17 -14.90 2.40 -13.44
CA TYR A 17 -16.25 1.99 -13.05
C TYR A 17 -16.79 2.80 -11.87
N TYR A 18 -15.98 2.98 -10.82
CA TYR A 18 -16.28 3.83 -9.68
C TYR A 18 -16.66 5.25 -10.10
N TRP A 19 -15.90 5.88 -11.02
CA TRP A 19 -16.26 7.21 -11.52
C TRP A 19 -17.57 7.23 -12.30
N ARG A 20 -17.90 6.17 -13.05
CA ARG A 20 -19.21 6.05 -13.70
C ARG A 20 -20.33 5.94 -12.67
N VAL A 21 -20.15 5.12 -11.64
CA VAL A 21 -21.11 4.96 -10.54
C VAL A 21 -21.32 6.28 -9.79
N ARG A 22 -20.22 6.92 -9.35
CA ARG A 22 -20.24 8.17 -8.58
C ARG A 22 -20.89 9.31 -9.34
N ASN A 23 -20.68 9.39 -10.66
CA ASN A 23 -21.29 10.41 -11.52
C ASN A 23 -22.68 10.01 -12.04
N ALA A 24 -23.30 8.97 -11.49
CA ALA A 24 -24.60 8.45 -11.91
C ALA A 24 -24.71 8.11 -13.40
N ARG A 25 -23.59 7.71 -14.02
CA ARG A 25 -23.49 7.30 -15.44
C ARG A 25 -23.66 5.79 -15.62
N THR A 26 -24.14 5.07 -14.61
CA THR A 26 -24.46 3.63 -14.65
C THR A 26 -25.96 3.38 -14.51
N ARG A 27 -26.47 2.36 -15.22
CA ARG A 27 -27.90 1.95 -15.12
C ARG A 27 -28.24 1.33 -13.76
N HIS A 28 -27.27 0.70 -13.10
CA HIS A 28 -27.37 0.22 -11.73
C HIS A 28 -26.62 1.16 -10.79
N ARG A 29 -27.27 1.54 -9.69
CA ARG A 29 -26.66 2.30 -8.60
C ARG A 29 -26.48 1.35 -7.41
N PRO A 30 -25.25 1.04 -6.96
CA PRO A 30 -25.07 0.66 -5.57
C PRO A 30 -25.68 1.75 -4.68
N GLU A 31 -26.09 1.42 -3.46
CA GLU A 31 -26.73 2.39 -2.55
C GLU A 31 -25.84 3.62 -2.36
N THR A 32 -24.52 3.40 -2.34
CA THR A 32 -23.50 4.46 -2.37
C THR A 32 -22.34 4.07 -3.28
N ALA A 33 -21.66 5.05 -3.88
CA ALA A 33 -20.47 4.80 -4.70
C ALA A 33 -19.32 4.15 -3.91
N ALA A 34 -19.28 4.34 -2.58
CA ALA A 34 -18.27 3.76 -1.70
C ALA A 34 -18.33 2.22 -1.63
N GLN A 35 -19.46 1.61 -2.02
CA GLN A 35 -19.61 0.15 -2.08
C GLN A 35 -18.92 -0.49 -3.30
N ALA A 36 -18.61 0.31 -4.34
CA ALA A 36 -17.82 -0.15 -5.47
C ALA A 36 -16.33 -0.11 -5.12
N TRP A 37 -15.57 -1.10 -5.57
CA TRP A 37 -14.12 -1.06 -5.43
C TRP A 37 -13.57 0.11 -6.24
N HIS A 38 -12.67 0.85 -5.61
CA HIS A 38 -11.97 1.98 -6.19
C HIS A 38 -10.59 2.09 -5.58
N ILE A 39 -9.72 2.84 -6.24
CA ILE A 39 -8.40 3.13 -5.69
C ILE A 39 -8.59 4.11 -4.52
N GLN A 40 -8.05 3.74 -3.37
CA GLN A 40 -8.11 4.52 -2.14
C GLN A 40 -7.58 5.95 -2.41
N PRO A 41 -8.28 7.00 -1.94
CA PRO A 41 -7.80 8.36 -2.08
C PRO A 41 -6.35 8.56 -1.60
N GLY A 42 -5.56 9.31 -2.37
CA GLY A 42 -4.14 9.55 -2.10
C GLY A 42 -3.18 8.47 -2.61
N HIS A 43 -3.67 7.26 -2.95
CA HIS A 43 -2.83 6.21 -3.55
C HIS A 43 -2.68 6.41 -5.07
N PRO A 44 -1.61 5.88 -5.70
CA PRO A 44 -1.36 6.03 -7.14
C PRO A 44 -2.56 5.60 -8.00
N GLY A 45 -2.96 6.47 -8.92
CA GLY A 45 -4.14 6.27 -9.78
C GLY A 45 -5.49 6.59 -9.10
N GLY A 46 -5.49 6.91 -7.80
CA GLY A 46 -6.66 7.30 -7.03
C GLY A 46 -6.97 8.80 -7.11
N ALA A 47 -8.12 9.19 -6.55
CA ALA A 47 -8.43 10.59 -6.36
C ALA A 47 -7.41 11.26 -5.43
N TYR A 48 -7.09 12.53 -5.69
CA TYR A 48 -6.14 13.33 -4.87
C TYR A 48 -4.71 12.74 -4.79
N SER A 49 -4.32 11.89 -5.75
CA SER A 49 -2.92 11.50 -5.89
C SER A 49 -2.14 12.60 -6.60
N ASP A 50 -1.08 13.09 -5.97
CA ASP A 50 -0.16 14.08 -6.56
C ASP A 50 0.59 13.53 -7.78
N LEU A 51 0.70 12.20 -7.89
CA LEU A 51 1.32 11.53 -9.04
C LEU A 51 0.37 11.40 -10.23
N GLY A 52 -0.85 11.93 -10.12
CA GLY A 52 -1.83 11.95 -11.18
C GLY A 52 -2.59 10.63 -11.37
N HIS A 53 -3.48 10.66 -12.36
CA HIS A 53 -4.25 9.53 -12.85
C HIS A 53 -3.75 9.21 -14.26
N GLU A 54 -2.54 8.66 -14.40
CA GLU A 54 -1.96 8.40 -15.71
C GLU A 54 -2.96 7.63 -16.59
N LEU A 55 -3.29 8.24 -17.75
CA LEU A 55 -4.29 7.70 -18.68
C LEU A 55 -3.77 6.43 -19.34
N ASP A 56 -2.46 6.30 -19.49
CA ASP A 56 -1.80 5.12 -20.01
C ASP A 56 -1.28 4.24 -18.86
N PRO A 57 -1.31 2.90 -19.00
CA PRO A 57 -0.72 2.03 -18.00
C PRO A 57 0.79 2.31 -17.87
N PRO A 58 1.33 2.37 -16.66
CA PRO A 58 2.76 2.47 -16.46
C PRO A 58 3.50 1.32 -17.15
N ALA A 59 4.70 1.59 -17.66
CA ALA A 59 5.52 0.58 -18.34
C ALA A 59 6.01 -0.53 -17.40
N HIS A 60 5.99 -0.31 -16.09
CA HIS A 60 6.40 -1.23 -15.04
C HIS A 60 5.26 -1.44 -14.05
N HIS A 61 5.30 -2.56 -13.31
CA HIS A 61 4.30 -2.82 -12.28
C HIS A 61 4.33 -1.75 -11.19
N THR A 62 3.25 -0.98 -11.07
CA THR A 62 3.10 0.06 -10.05
C THR A 62 2.04 -0.35 -9.03
N PRO A 63 2.38 -0.38 -7.72
CA PRO A 63 1.46 -0.82 -6.69
C PRO A 63 0.40 0.25 -6.39
N THR A 64 -0.81 -0.19 -6.07
CA THR A 64 -1.86 0.68 -5.54
C THR A 64 -2.76 -0.06 -4.56
N LEU A 65 -3.59 0.68 -3.84
CA LEU A 65 -4.54 0.16 -2.86
C LEU A 65 -5.96 0.34 -3.37
N LEU A 66 -6.71 -0.76 -3.47
CA LEU A 66 -8.15 -0.71 -3.69
C LEU A 66 -8.88 -0.79 -2.35
N SER A 67 -10.01 -0.08 -2.24
CA SER A 67 -10.89 -0.11 -1.08
C SER A 67 -12.37 -0.08 -1.47
N ARG A 68 -13.22 -0.50 -0.52
CA ARG A 68 -14.68 -0.28 -0.54
C ARG A 68 -15.26 -0.35 0.87
N SER A 69 -16.38 0.32 1.08
CA SER A 69 -17.26 0.14 2.24
C SER A 69 -18.22 -1.03 2.01
N GLN A 70 -18.35 -1.93 2.98
CA GLN A 70 -19.42 -2.92 3.04
C GLN A 70 -20.36 -2.62 4.22
N PRO A 71 -21.69 -2.54 4.00
CA PRO A 71 -22.64 -2.38 5.10
C PRO A 71 -22.67 -3.66 5.96
N THR A 72 -22.56 -3.53 7.28
CA THR A 72 -22.60 -4.67 8.22
C THR A 72 -23.91 -4.75 9.03
N GLY A 73 -24.98 -4.10 8.54
CA GLY A 73 -26.29 -4.09 9.18
C GLY A 73 -26.50 -2.87 10.08
N ARG A 74 -27.05 -3.06 11.29
CA ARG A 74 -27.83 -2.05 12.04
C ARG A 74 -27.16 -0.69 12.32
N ARG A 75 -25.84 -0.50 12.18
CA ARG A 75 -25.16 0.82 12.30
C ARG A 75 -23.68 0.84 11.88
N GLY A 76 -23.18 -0.17 11.18
CA GLY A 76 -21.76 -0.31 10.88
C GLY A 76 -21.45 -0.36 9.40
N GLU A 77 -20.36 0.30 9.00
CA GLU A 77 -19.66 0.03 7.75
C GLU A 77 -18.33 -0.64 8.09
N LYS A 78 -17.97 -1.66 7.31
CA LYS A 78 -16.65 -2.29 7.37
C LYS A 78 -15.88 -1.88 6.14
N GLN A 79 -14.60 -1.54 6.30
CA GLN A 79 -13.73 -1.31 5.15
C GLN A 79 -13.12 -2.63 4.69
N GLU A 80 -13.16 -2.83 3.39
CA GLU A 80 -12.41 -3.89 2.72
C GLU A 80 -11.34 -3.26 1.85
N PHE A 81 -10.17 -3.88 1.86
CA PHE A 81 -8.99 -3.45 1.16
C PHE A 81 -8.46 -4.59 0.31
N ARG A 82 -7.82 -4.28 -0.82
CA ARG A 82 -7.04 -5.27 -1.56
C ARG A 82 -5.95 -4.62 -2.39
N ALA A 83 -4.91 -5.39 -2.67
CA ALA A 83 -3.85 -4.97 -3.55
C ALA A 83 -4.34 -4.78 -4.99
N GLY A 84 -3.77 -3.83 -5.71
CA GLY A 84 -3.92 -3.69 -7.14
C GLY A 84 -2.61 -3.33 -7.83
N CYS A 85 -2.51 -3.67 -9.11
CA CYS A 85 -1.46 -3.18 -9.99
C CYS A 85 -2.05 -2.18 -11.01
N LEU A 86 -1.34 -1.09 -11.30
CA LEU A 86 -1.76 -0.14 -12.34
C LEU A 86 -1.35 -0.58 -13.75
N ALA A 87 -0.33 -1.43 -13.89
CA ALA A 87 0.18 -1.87 -15.19
C ALA A 87 -0.57 -3.09 -15.75
N CYS A 88 -1.10 -3.95 -14.90
CA CYS A 88 -1.81 -5.17 -15.31
C CYS A 88 -3.13 -5.38 -14.54
N GLY A 89 -3.85 -6.45 -14.84
CA GLY A 89 -5.14 -6.76 -14.20
C GLY A 89 -5.05 -7.47 -12.84
N TRP A 90 -3.85 -7.63 -12.28
CA TRP A 90 -3.66 -8.38 -11.03
C TRP A 90 -4.26 -7.65 -9.82
N GLU A 91 -4.88 -8.43 -8.93
CA GLU A 91 -5.46 -7.98 -7.66
C GLU A 91 -5.17 -9.01 -6.57
N GLY A 92 -4.82 -8.53 -5.38
CA GLY A 92 -4.55 -9.39 -4.22
C GLY A 92 -5.83 -9.88 -3.52
N PRO A 93 -5.67 -10.69 -2.45
CA PRO A 93 -6.78 -11.11 -1.60
C PRO A 93 -7.48 -9.91 -0.93
N VAL A 94 -8.70 -10.14 -0.44
CA VAL A 94 -9.48 -9.12 0.29
C VAL A 94 -9.11 -9.16 1.76
N HIS A 95 -8.66 -8.01 2.25
CA HIS A 95 -8.37 -7.73 3.65
C HIS A 95 -9.48 -6.88 4.26
N SER A 96 -9.71 -7.05 5.54
CA SER A 96 -10.85 -6.48 6.26
C SER A 96 -10.36 -5.71 7.47
N GLY A 97 -10.75 -4.46 7.61
CA GLY A 97 -10.26 -3.63 8.71
C GLY A 97 -10.99 -2.30 8.86
N ASP A 98 -10.42 -1.42 9.68
CA ASP A 98 -10.83 -0.03 9.86
C ASP A 98 -9.91 0.96 9.13
N GLY A 99 -8.92 0.45 8.37
CA GLY A 99 -7.83 1.24 7.80
C GLY A 99 -6.82 1.66 8.87
N PHE A 100 -6.05 2.69 8.59
CA PHE A 100 -5.04 3.22 9.53
C PHE A 100 -4.04 2.16 10.00
N GLY A 101 -3.57 1.32 9.07
CA GLY A 101 -2.63 0.23 9.33
C GLY A 101 -3.27 -1.08 9.77
N ASN A 102 -4.55 -1.28 9.46
CA ASN A 102 -5.31 -2.51 9.67
C ASN A 102 -6.11 -2.86 8.40
N GLY A 103 -5.69 -3.92 7.72
CA GLY A 103 -6.21 -4.37 6.43
C GLY A 103 -5.61 -3.63 5.24
N ASP A 104 -5.43 -2.31 5.34
CA ASP A 104 -4.79 -1.47 4.32
C ASP A 104 -3.29 -1.76 4.20
N ASN A 105 -2.57 -1.97 5.31
CA ASN A 105 -1.16 -2.34 5.27
C ASN A 105 -0.95 -3.69 4.56
N GLU A 106 -1.71 -4.73 4.93
CA GLU A 106 -1.62 -6.05 4.30
C GLU A 106 -1.88 -5.97 2.79
N ALA A 107 -2.91 -5.21 2.39
CA ALA A 107 -3.20 -4.98 0.98
C ALA A 107 -2.09 -4.21 0.23
N VAL A 108 -1.47 -3.22 0.87
CA VAL A 108 -0.35 -2.48 0.29
C VAL A 108 0.89 -3.37 0.18
N GLU A 109 1.20 -4.18 1.19
CA GLU A 109 2.31 -5.12 1.18
C GLU A 109 2.15 -6.16 0.06
N ASP A 110 0.96 -6.74 -0.11
CA ASP A 110 0.63 -7.63 -1.22
C ASP A 110 0.88 -6.96 -2.59
N ALA A 111 0.52 -5.67 -2.74
CA ALA A 111 0.76 -4.92 -3.97
C ALA A 111 2.26 -4.79 -4.26
N HIS A 112 3.07 -4.59 -3.22
CA HIS A 112 4.52 -4.49 -3.35
C HIS A 112 5.18 -5.86 -3.59
N ASP A 113 4.62 -6.96 -3.08
CA ASP A 113 5.09 -8.31 -3.41
C ASP A 113 4.94 -8.61 -4.89
N HIS A 114 3.84 -8.14 -5.48
CA HIS A 114 3.62 -8.24 -6.92
C HIS A 114 4.54 -7.32 -7.73
N CYS A 115 4.69 -6.06 -7.34
CA CYS A 115 5.39 -5.06 -8.14
C CYS A 115 6.92 -5.06 -7.95
N PHE A 116 7.39 -5.38 -6.75
CA PHE A 116 8.79 -5.38 -6.36
C PHE A 116 9.13 -6.66 -5.59
N PRO A 117 9.22 -7.81 -6.27
CA PRO A 117 9.53 -9.07 -5.61
C PRO A 117 10.84 -8.96 -4.85
N ARG A 118 10.82 -9.21 -3.54
CA ARG A 118 11.93 -9.03 -2.57
C ARG A 118 12.08 -7.64 -1.94
N TRP A 119 11.12 -6.74 -2.06
CA TRP A 119 11.17 -5.45 -1.33
C TRP A 119 11.38 -5.63 0.18
N ARG A 120 10.92 -6.76 0.75
CA ARG A 120 11.12 -7.10 2.17
C ARG A 120 12.58 -7.31 2.58
N THR A 121 13.49 -7.50 1.62
CA THR A 121 14.93 -7.61 1.89
C THR A 121 15.67 -6.28 1.73
N LEU A 122 14.97 -5.20 1.38
CA LEU A 122 15.58 -3.88 1.29
C LEU A 122 16.03 -3.39 2.68
N PRO A 123 17.15 -2.64 2.77
CA PRO A 123 17.62 -2.10 4.04
C PRO A 123 16.58 -1.14 4.64
N PRO A 124 16.11 -1.37 5.87
CA PRO A 124 15.16 -0.47 6.51
C PRO A 124 15.85 0.78 7.05
N ILE A 125 15.17 1.93 6.97
CA ILE A 125 15.50 3.11 7.77
C ILE A 125 15.12 2.82 9.22
N THR A 126 16.11 2.85 10.12
CA THR A 126 15.96 2.39 11.51
C THR A 126 15.74 3.51 12.53
N THR A 127 15.94 4.77 12.14
CA THR A 127 15.82 5.95 13.02
C THR A 127 14.76 6.92 12.50
N VAL A 128 14.17 7.71 13.40
CA VAL A 128 13.19 8.74 13.03
C VAL A 128 13.90 9.87 12.28
N GLU A 129 15.11 10.21 12.71
CA GLU A 129 15.95 11.24 12.12
C GLU A 129 16.25 10.92 10.65
N ASP A 130 16.67 9.68 10.36
CA ASP A 130 16.99 9.28 8.98
C ASP A 130 15.75 9.22 8.10
N ARG A 131 14.57 8.92 8.65
CA ARG A 131 13.31 8.95 7.90
C ARG A 131 12.96 10.34 7.38
N TRP A 132 13.47 11.39 8.02
CA TRP A 132 13.37 12.78 7.56
C TRP A 132 14.56 13.24 6.72
N ALA A 133 15.76 12.73 7.01
CA ALA A 133 16.99 13.18 6.39
C ALA A 133 17.29 12.48 5.06
N VAL A 134 17.06 11.17 4.97
CA VAL A 134 17.41 10.36 3.78
C VAL A 134 16.74 10.88 2.50
N PRO A 135 15.42 11.17 2.46
CA PRO A 135 14.79 11.69 1.24
C PRO A 135 15.30 13.08 0.82
N ARG A 136 15.93 13.83 1.73
CA ARG A 136 16.43 15.20 1.48
C ARG A 136 17.92 15.25 1.18
N SER A 137 18.65 14.16 1.43
CA SER A 137 20.11 14.10 1.30
C SER A 137 20.50 13.17 0.17
N ARG A 138 21.07 13.72 -0.90
CA ARG A 138 21.50 12.93 -2.07
C ARG A 138 22.52 11.84 -1.70
N SER A 139 23.45 12.12 -0.78
CA SER A 139 24.46 11.15 -0.36
C SER A 139 23.86 10.02 0.49
N ARG A 140 23.00 10.34 1.46
CA ARG A 140 22.32 9.31 2.27
C ARG A 140 21.35 8.48 1.43
N TRP A 141 20.66 9.11 0.48
CA TRP A 141 19.84 8.42 -0.51
C TRP A 141 20.67 7.42 -1.31
N ALA A 142 21.78 7.87 -1.91
CA ALA A 142 22.67 6.99 -2.68
C ALA A 142 23.23 5.82 -1.85
N GLN A 143 23.57 6.06 -0.58
CA GLN A 143 24.03 5.01 0.33
C GLN A 143 22.94 3.97 0.62
N LEU A 144 21.70 4.42 0.88
CA LEU A 144 20.57 3.51 1.10
C LEU A 144 20.29 2.69 -0.16
N THR A 145 20.25 3.34 -1.33
CA THR A 145 19.85 2.71 -2.58
C THR A 145 20.94 1.91 -3.26
N ALA A 146 22.19 1.98 -2.81
CA ALA A 146 23.28 1.17 -3.33
C ALA A 146 23.04 -0.35 -3.18
N GLN A 147 22.14 -0.74 -2.27
CA GLN A 147 21.75 -2.13 -2.03
C GLN A 147 20.49 -2.55 -2.79
N TYR A 148 19.86 -1.62 -3.53
CA TYR A 148 18.66 -1.93 -4.29
C TYR A 148 19.04 -2.66 -5.58
N PRO A 149 18.18 -3.57 -6.09
CA PRO A 149 18.38 -4.13 -7.41
C PRO A 149 18.42 -3.04 -8.49
N ALA A 150 19.06 -3.34 -9.62
CA ALA A 150 19.11 -2.43 -10.76
C ALA A 150 17.69 -2.01 -11.20
N ASP A 151 17.56 -0.77 -11.67
CA ASP A 151 16.34 -0.15 -12.21
C ASP A 151 15.17 0.01 -11.22
N TRP A 152 15.25 -0.54 -10.00
CA TRP A 152 14.20 -0.43 -8.99
C TRP A 152 13.93 1.01 -8.57
N ILE A 153 14.99 1.81 -8.48
CA ILE A 153 14.86 3.24 -8.13
C ILE A 153 14.07 3.99 -9.20
N ASP A 154 14.33 3.70 -10.47
CA ASP A 154 13.66 4.35 -11.59
C ASP A 154 12.22 3.85 -11.75
N GLN A 155 11.96 2.60 -11.38
CA GLN A 155 10.61 2.01 -11.35
C GLN A 155 9.77 2.41 -10.13
N GLY A 156 10.28 3.21 -9.20
CA GLY A 156 9.45 3.66 -8.08
C GLY A 156 9.52 2.80 -6.82
N ALA A 157 10.56 1.97 -6.64
CA ALA A 157 10.68 1.05 -5.50
C ALA A 157 10.46 1.74 -4.13
N PRO A 158 9.87 1.03 -3.16
CA PRO A 158 9.54 1.60 -1.87
C PRO A 158 10.78 1.89 -1.04
N ILE A 159 10.59 2.77 -0.06
CA ILE A 159 11.48 2.91 1.09
C ILE A 159 10.89 2.08 2.22
N VAL A 160 11.73 1.26 2.86
CA VAL A 160 11.33 0.51 4.06
C VAL A 160 11.79 1.27 5.29
N ALA A 161 10.92 1.41 6.28
CA ALA A 161 11.23 2.04 7.56
C ALA A 161 10.66 1.21 8.72
N TRP A 162 11.33 1.22 9.87
CA TRP A 162 10.76 0.60 11.06
C TRP A 162 9.54 1.39 11.55
N ARG A 163 8.45 0.67 11.80
CA ARG A 163 7.25 1.25 12.41
C ARG A 163 7.54 1.75 13.82
N ARG A 164 7.00 2.92 14.15
CA ARG A 164 7.07 3.57 15.47
C ARG A 164 6.10 2.94 16.47
N TYR A 165 4.97 2.44 15.97
CA TYR A 165 3.92 1.78 16.75
C TYR A 165 3.26 0.66 15.95
N ARG A 166 2.46 -0.18 16.60
CA ARG A 166 1.96 -1.46 16.03
C ARG A 166 1.18 -1.29 14.73
N ARG A 167 0.37 -0.25 14.59
CA ARG A 167 -0.53 0.03 13.47
C ARG A 167 -0.14 1.31 12.72
N GLU A 168 1.15 1.49 12.44
CA GLU A 168 1.56 2.62 11.61
C GLU A 168 1.22 2.34 10.15
N ALA A 169 0.35 3.16 9.57
CA ALA A 169 -0.09 3.03 8.18
C ALA A 169 1.05 3.38 7.22
N HIS A 170 1.21 2.59 6.16
CA HIS A 170 2.12 2.91 5.08
C HIS A 170 1.76 4.25 4.42
N VAL A 171 2.78 4.96 3.93
CA VAL A 171 2.58 6.28 3.32
C VAL A 171 2.61 6.14 1.80
N PRO A 172 1.52 6.49 1.09
CA PRO A 172 1.54 6.54 -0.36
C PRO A 172 2.45 7.66 -0.86
N PRO A 173 2.97 7.55 -2.09
CA PRO A 173 3.83 8.57 -2.66
C PRO A 173 3.05 9.87 -2.94
N TYR A 174 3.75 10.99 -2.80
CA TYR A 174 3.23 12.34 -3.07
C TYR A 174 4.36 13.26 -3.58
N ALA A 175 4.08 14.50 -3.99
CA ALA A 175 5.07 15.34 -4.67
C ALA A 175 6.38 15.55 -3.88
N GLY A 176 6.31 15.64 -2.55
CA GLY A 176 7.49 15.79 -1.69
C GLY A 176 8.20 14.49 -1.33
N ARG A 177 7.57 13.33 -1.57
CA ARG A 177 8.12 11.98 -1.36
C ARG A 177 7.55 11.05 -2.44
N PRO A 178 8.19 10.95 -3.61
CA PRO A 178 7.61 10.27 -4.78
C PRO A 178 7.69 8.73 -4.69
N ARG A 179 7.79 8.16 -3.48
CA ARG A 179 7.93 6.72 -3.23
C ARG A 179 7.07 6.31 -2.06
N TYR A 180 6.55 5.08 -2.14
CA TYR A 180 5.91 4.47 -0.98
C TYR A 180 6.89 4.38 0.18
N GLU A 181 6.40 4.67 1.38
CA GLU A 181 7.12 4.41 2.62
C GLU A 181 6.41 3.27 3.36
N LEU A 182 7.03 2.10 3.38
CA LEU A 182 6.52 0.90 3.99
C LEU A 182 7.03 0.78 5.42
N HIS A 183 6.11 0.63 6.36
CA HIS A 183 6.41 0.57 7.80
C HIS A 183 6.40 -0.86 8.29
N VAL A 184 7.58 -1.44 8.38
CA VAL A 184 7.75 -2.85 8.77
C VAL A 184 7.96 -2.98 10.27
N ALA A 185 7.63 -4.14 10.81
CA ALA A 185 7.91 -4.45 12.20
C ALA A 185 9.43 -4.37 12.47
N ARG A 186 9.80 -3.71 13.57
CA ARG A 186 11.15 -3.80 14.11
C ARG A 186 11.39 -5.25 14.55
N PRO A 187 12.52 -5.89 14.17
CA PRO A 187 12.86 -7.19 14.69
C PRO A 187 12.92 -7.13 16.23
N PRO A 188 12.54 -8.21 16.94
CA PRO A 188 12.76 -8.29 18.38
C PRO A 188 14.23 -7.95 18.67
N ARG A 189 14.49 -7.11 19.67
CA ARG A 189 15.86 -7.01 20.18
C ARG A 189 16.18 -8.39 20.74
N ASP A 190 17.26 -9.01 20.27
CA ASP A 190 17.83 -10.16 20.96
C ASP A 190 17.98 -9.76 22.43
N ARG A 191 17.24 -10.43 23.32
CA ARG A 191 17.50 -10.29 24.74
C ARG A 191 18.92 -10.80 24.92
N VAL A 192 19.85 -9.89 25.23
CA VAL A 192 21.14 -10.28 25.78
C VAL A 192 20.83 -11.28 26.91
N PRO A 193 21.41 -12.49 26.90
CA PRO A 193 21.24 -13.43 28.01
C PRO A 193 21.54 -12.69 29.30
N SER A 194 20.59 -12.71 30.23
CA SER A 194 20.83 -12.12 31.55
C SER A 194 21.97 -12.90 32.19
N PRO A 195 22.91 -12.27 32.92
CA PRO A 195 23.93 -12.98 33.70
C PRO A 195 23.35 -14.00 34.69
N ALA A 196 22.04 -13.94 34.99
CA ALA A 196 21.34 -14.91 35.81
C ALA A 196 21.19 -16.32 35.18
N ASP A 197 21.42 -16.46 33.87
CA ASP A 197 21.26 -17.75 33.16
C ASP A 197 22.55 -18.61 33.15
N GLN A 198 23.63 -18.16 33.81
CA GLN A 198 24.90 -18.94 33.92
C GLN A 198 24.94 -19.88 35.15
N GLY A 199 23.86 -19.98 35.94
CA GLY A 199 23.83 -20.80 37.16
C GLY A 199 23.60 -22.30 36.96
N ALA A 200 23.48 -22.81 35.72
CA ALA A 200 23.08 -24.20 35.45
C ALA A 200 24.18 -25.07 34.83
N LEU A 201 25.46 -24.77 35.12
CA LEU A 201 26.58 -25.64 34.78
C LEU A 201 27.53 -25.80 35.97
N PHE A 202 27.07 -26.48 37.01
CA PHE A 202 27.91 -27.24 37.95
C PHE A 202 27.15 -28.47 38.44
#